data_AF-A0A845SBK6-F1
#
_entry.id   AF-A0A845SBK6-F1
#
_cell.length_a   1.000
_cell.length_b   1.000
_cell.length_c   1.000
_cell.angle_alpha   90.00
_cell.angle_beta   90.00
_cell.angle_gamma   90.00
#
_symmetry.space_group_name_H-M   'P 1'
#
loop_
_entity.id
_entity.type
_entity.pdbx_description
1 polymer ?
#
loop_
_entity_poly.entity_id
_entity_poly.type
_entity_poly.pdbx_seq_one_letter_code
_entity_poly.pdbx_strand_id
1 'polypeptide(L)'
;RAGSSTLSELAFLQIPFIAIPFKDSLDNHQFYNADYFFKLNACWLIDQQDLNNEKLFDLVKELMMNKEKLLEKKNKLKELTKTNVNEIFEKEINNILS
;
A
#
# COMPACT_ATOMS: atom_id res chain seq x y z
N ARG A 1 8.36 6.35 0.88
CA ARG A 1 7.92 6.64 2.27
C ARG A 1 6.55 6.03 2.48
N ALA A 2 6.16 5.70 3.71
CA ALA A 2 4.93 4.96 3.99
C ALA A 2 3.98 5.74 4.93
N GLY A 3 3.70 7.00 4.59
CA GLY A 3 2.71 7.82 5.28
C GLY A 3 1.29 7.37 4.94
N SER A 4 0.39 7.36 5.93
CA SER A 4 -0.98 6.85 5.77
C SER A 4 -1.75 7.54 4.64
N SER A 5 -1.72 8.88 4.55
CA SER A 5 -2.44 9.63 3.51
C SER A 5 -1.92 9.30 2.10
N THR A 6 -0.60 9.29 1.91
CA THR A 6 0.00 8.96 0.61
C THR A 6 -0.32 7.53 0.17
N LEU A 7 -0.24 6.57 1.09
CA LEU A 7 -0.57 5.18 0.76
C LEU A 7 -2.06 5.01 0.44
N SER A 8 -2.93 5.71 1.15
CA SER A 8 -4.37 5.72 0.91
C SER A 8 -4.71 6.32 -0.47
N GLU A 9 -4.08 7.44 -0.84
CA GLU A 9 -4.24 8.05 -2.16
C GLU A 9 -3.78 7.12 -3.28
N LEU A 10 -2.58 6.54 -3.15
CA LEU A 10 -2.06 5.59 -4.15
C LEU A 10 -2.96 4.35 -4.28
N ALA A 11 -3.49 3.85 -3.16
CA ALA A 11 -4.41 2.72 -3.17
C ALA A 11 -5.73 3.08 -3.85
N PHE A 12 -6.33 4.22 -3.50
CA PHE A 12 -7.55 4.72 -4.12
C PHE A 12 -7.40 4.92 -5.63
N LEU A 13 -6.27 5.48 -6.07
CA LEU A 13 -5.92 5.66 -7.48
C LEU A 13 -5.46 4.36 -8.17
N GLN A 14 -5.36 3.25 -7.43
CA GLN A 14 -4.91 1.93 -7.91
C GLN A 14 -3.54 1.98 -8.58
N ILE A 15 -2.63 2.80 -8.03
CA ILE A 15 -1.26 2.96 -8.51
C ILE A 15 -0.37 2.02 -7.71
N PRO A 16 0.23 0.98 -8.31
CA PRO A 16 1.23 0.15 -7.63
C PRO A 16 2.41 0.98 -7.14
N PHE A 17 2.92 0.68 -5.95
CA PHE A 17 4.00 1.45 -5.34
C PHE A 17 5.02 0.58 -4.60
N ILE A 18 6.24 1.11 -4.46
CA ILE A 18 7.30 0.57 -3.62
C ILE A 18 7.30 1.37 -2.30
N ALA A 19 6.92 0.71 -1.21
CA ALA A 19 6.93 1.28 0.12
C ALA A 19 8.31 1.14 0.75
N ILE A 20 8.85 2.27 1.21
CA ILE A 20 10.10 2.36 1.96
C ILE A 20 9.76 3.11 3.25
N PRO A 21 9.40 2.42 4.34
CA PRO A 21 9.02 3.04 5.59
C PRO A 21 10.22 3.75 6.22
N PHE A 22 9.97 4.88 6.89
CA PHE A 22 11.01 5.56 7.65
C PHE A 22 11.22 4.87 9.00
N LYS A 23 12.47 4.48 9.30
CA LYS A 23 12.83 3.70 10.50
C LYS A 23 12.43 4.41 11.80
N ASP A 24 12.72 5.70 11.92
CA ASP A 24 12.48 6.45 13.16
C ASP A 24 11.08 7.11 13.19
N SER A 25 10.12 6.53 12.47
CA SER A 25 8.72 6.98 12.59
C SER A 25 8.19 6.63 13.98
N LEU A 26 7.38 7.54 14.55
CA LEU A 26 6.71 7.32 15.82
C LEU A 26 6.04 5.93 15.82
N ASP A 27 6.29 5.14 16.86
CA ASP A 27 5.82 3.76 17.07
C ASP A 27 5.92 2.80 15.86
N ASN A 28 6.85 3.02 14.93
CA ASN A 28 6.96 2.25 13.68
C ASN A 28 5.68 2.29 12.80
N HIS A 29 4.85 3.32 12.93
CA HIS A 29 3.58 3.44 12.18
C HIS A 29 3.80 3.33 10.66
N GLN A 30 4.91 3.87 10.14
CA GLN A 30 5.19 3.76 8.70
C GLN A 30 5.46 2.32 8.27
N PHE A 31 6.11 1.51 9.11
CA PHE A 31 6.33 0.10 8.81
C PHE A 31 4.99 -0.64 8.76
N TYR A 32 4.14 -0.49 9.78
CA TYR A 32 2.84 -1.15 9.81
C TYR A 32 1.93 -0.74 8.65
N ASN A 33 1.94 0.53 8.26
CA ASN A 33 1.21 0.98 7.08
C ASN A 33 1.70 0.27 5.81
N ALA A 34 3.02 0.14 5.63
CA ALA A 34 3.58 -0.54 4.47
C ALA A 34 3.32 -2.06 4.49
N ASP A 35 3.50 -2.68 5.66
CA ASP A 35 3.32 -4.11 5.90
C ASP A 35 1.87 -4.56 5.64
N TYR A 36 0.87 -3.72 5.98
CA TYR A 36 -0.52 -3.97 5.64
C TYR A 36 -0.72 -4.22 4.14
N PHE A 37 -0.26 -3.30 3.29
CA PHE A 37 -0.38 -3.46 1.83
C PHE A 37 0.51 -4.60 1.30
N PHE A 38 1.68 -4.81 1.90
CA PHE A 38 2.60 -5.87 1.50
C PHE A 38 1.98 -7.26 1.72
N LYS A 39 1.40 -7.51 2.91
CA LYS A 39 0.71 -8.76 3.27
C LYS A 39 -0.49 -9.06 2.37
N LEU A 40 -1.15 -8.01 1.87
CA LEU A 40 -2.25 -8.11 0.91
C LEU A 40 -1.77 -8.25 -0.54
N ASN A 41 -0.46 -8.40 -0.75
CA ASN A 41 0.19 -8.47 -2.06
C ASN A 41 -0.13 -7.24 -2.94
N ALA A 42 -0.33 -6.07 -2.35
CA ALA A 42 -0.76 -4.85 -3.04
C ALA A 42 0.38 -3.85 -3.30
N CYS A 43 1.55 -4.06 -2.68
CA CYS A 43 2.75 -3.25 -2.91
C CYS A 43 4.04 -4.09 -2.87
N TRP A 44 5.18 -3.44 -3.08
CA TRP A 44 6.50 -3.94 -2.70
C TRP A 44 6.98 -3.22 -1.44
N LEU A 45 7.74 -3.90 -0.59
CA LEU A 45 8.28 -3.34 0.65
C LEU A 45 9.81 -3.51 0.66
N ILE A 46 10.53 -2.42 0.89
CA ILE A 46 11.97 -2.42 1.13
C ILE A 46 12.20 -1.76 2.49
N ASP A 47 12.77 -2.49 3.44
CA ASP A 47 13.22 -1.90 4.71
C ASP A 47 14.28 -0.83 4.40
N GLN A 48 14.18 0.33 5.04
CA GLN A 48 15.15 1.41 4.86
C GLN A 48 16.59 0.97 5.18
N GLN A 49 16.77 0.03 6.12
CA GLN A 49 18.08 -0.52 6.47
C GLN A 49 18.66 -1.40 5.35
N ASP A 50 17.78 -2.03 4.59
CA ASP A 50 18.13 -2.86 3.45
C ASP A 50 18.26 -2.08 2.15
N LEU A 51 17.86 -0.81 2.13
CA LEU A 51 17.85 0.01 0.93
C LEU A 51 19.27 0.32 0.47
N ASN A 52 19.60 -0.15 -0.73
CA ASN A 52 20.79 0.26 -1.46
C ASN A 52 20.45 0.50 -2.93
N ASN A 53 21.36 1.16 -3.65
CA ASN A 53 21.15 1.54 -5.04
C ASN A 53 20.90 0.34 -5.96
N GLU A 54 21.63 -0.76 -5.75
CA GLU A 54 21.52 -1.97 -6.56
C GLU A 54 20.14 -2.61 -6.41
N LYS A 55 19.69 -2.86 -5.17
CA LYS A 55 18.37 -3.44 -4.88
C LYS A 55 17.22 -2.61 -5.46
N LEU A 56 17.28 -1.29 -5.31
CA LEU A 56 16.23 -0.42 -5.86
C LEU A 56 16.26 -0.43 -7.39
N PHE A 57 17.44 -0.35 -7.99
CA PHE A 57 17.61 -0.36 -9.44
C PHE A 57 17.13 -1.68 -10.05
N ASP A 58 17.52 -2.80 -9.47
CA ASP A 58 17.13 -4.13 -9.93
C ASP A 58 15.61 -4.33 -9.83
N LEU A 59 15.00 -3.91 -8.72
CA LEU A 59 13.54 -3.96 -8.58
C LEU A 59 12.86 -3.09 -9.66
N VAL A 60 13.29 -1.84 -9.84
CA VAL A 60 12.69 -0.96 -10.85
C VAL A 60 12.85 -1.54 -12.25
N LYS A 61 14.03 -2.07 -12.58
CA LYS A 61 14.31 -2.72 -13.86
C LYS A 61 13.40 -3.93 -14.09
N GLU A 62 13.22 -4.77 -13.07
CA GLU A 62 12.30 -5.90 -13.10
C GLU A 62 10.86 -5.47 -13.38
N LEU A 63 10.38 -4.42 -12.70
CA LEU A 63 9.02 -3.89 -12.88
C LEU A 63 8.80 -3.26 -14.27
N MET A 64 9.84 -2.65 -14.83
CA MET A 64 9.79 -2.14 -16.21
C MET A 64 9.71 -3.27 -17.24
N MET A 65 10.35 -4.40 -16.97
CA MET A 65 10.36 -5.57 -17.86
C MET A 65 9.14 -6.47 -17.69
N ASN A 66 8.51 -6.48 -16.50
CA ASN A 66 7.40 -7.37 -16.18
C ASN A 66 6.13 -6.59 -15.81
N LYS A 67 5.34 -6.26 -16.84
CA LYS A 67 4.05 -5.58 -16.68
C LYS A 67 3.01 -6.42 -15.93
N GLU A 68 3.12 -7.74 -15.93
CA GLU A 68 2.17 -8.60 -15.22
C GLU A 68 2.25 -8.39 -13.71
N LYS A 69 3.46 -8.21 -13.16
CA LYS A 69 3.65 -7.90 -11.73
C LYS A 69 2.97 -6.58 -11.33
N LEU A 70 3.05 -5.56 -12.19
CA LEU A 70 2.34 -4.30 -11.98
C LEU A 70 0.81 -4.49 -12.02
N LEU A 71 0.32 -5.30 -12.97
CA LEU A 71 -1.10 -5.58 -13.12
C LEU A 71 -1.66 -6.37 -11.92
N GLU A 72 -0.89 -7.31 -11.38
CA GLU A 72 -1.24 -8.07 -10.18
C GLU A 72 -1.47 -7.15 -8.98
N LYS A 73 -0.50 -6.25 -8.69
CA LYS A 73 -0.65 -5.26 -7.60
C LYS A 73 -1.83 -4.33 -7.84
N LYS A 74 -2.02 -3.86 -9.07
CA LYS A 74 -3.16 -2.99 -9.43
C LYS A 74 -4.50 -3.68 -9.18
N ASN A 75 -4.63 -4.95 -9.55
CA ASN A 75 -5.84 -5.74 -9.30
C ASN A 75 -6.09 -5.90 -7.81
N LYS A 76 -5.05 -6.14 -7.00
CA LYS A 76 -5.16 -6.19 -5.54
C LYS A 76 -5.62 -4.85 -4.96
N LEU A 77 -5.05 -3.73 -5.40
CA LEU A 77 -5.50 -2.40 -4.97
C LEU A 77 -6.97 -2.16 -5.32
N LYS A 78 -7.38 -2.52 -6.54
CA LYS A 78 -8.79 -2.42 -6.97
C LYS A 78 -9.73 -3.26 -6.10
N GLU A 79 -9.34 -4.47 -5.71
CA GLU A 79 -10.10 -5.31 -4.78
C GLU A 79 -10.24 -4.64 -3.41
N LEU A 80 -9.14 -4.12 -2.86
CA LEU A 80 -9.12 -3.47 -1.54
C LEU A 80 -9.98 -2.21 -1.48
N THR A 81 -10.05 -1.44 -2.57
CA THR A 81 -10.82 -0.19 -2.62
C THR A 81 -12.25 -0.38 -3.09
N LYS A 82 -12.66 -1.61 -3.43
CA LYS A 82 -14.04 -1.92 -3.86
C LYS A 82 -14.94 -2.10 -2.63
N THR A 83 -15.20 -1.01 -1.93
CA THR A 83 -16.07 -0.99 -0.75
C THR A 83 -17.03 0.19 -0.84
N ASN A 84 -18.32 -0.05 -0.59
CA ASN A 84 -19.31 1.02 -0.40
C ASN A 84 -19.17 1.60 1.01
N VAL A 85 -18.02 2.23 1.28
CA VAL A 85 -17.63 2.70 2.62
C VAL A 85 -18.72 3.60 3.22
N ASN A 86 -19.33 4.48 2.42
CA ASN A 86 -20.40 5.36 2.88
C ASN A 86 -21.64 4.59 3.34
N GLU A 87 -22.08 3.60 2.56
CA GLU A 87 -23.27 2.81 2.92
C GLU A 87 -23.02 1.97 4.18
N ILE A 88 -21.83 1.40 4.32
CA ILE A 88 -21.43 0.65 5.53
C ILE A 88 -21.39 1.60 6.72
N PHE A 89 -20.79 2.78 6.57
CA PHE A 89 -20.69 3.77 7.63
C PHE A 89 -22.07 4.25 8.09
N GLU A 90 -22.97 4.60 7.14
CA GLU A 90 -24.34 4.98 7.45
C GLU A 90 -25.09 3.88 8.21
N LYS A 91 -24.93 2.62 7.78
CA LYS A 91 -25.54 1.47 8.45
C LYS A 91 -25.05 1.32 9.90
N GLU A 92 -23.74 1.39 10.13
CA GLU A 92 -23.16 1.24 11.47
C GLU A 92 -23.60 2.38 12.40
N ILE A 93 -23.66 3.62 11.92
CA ILE A 93 -24.16 4.76 12.71
C ILE A 93 -25.62 4.55 13.09
N ASN A 94 -26.47 4.13 12.15
CA ASN A 94 -27.88 3.88 12.44
C ASN A 94 -28.07 2.75 13.46
N ASN A 95 -27.23 1.71 13.45
CA ASN A 95 -27.26 0.63 14.45
C ASN A 95 -26.87 1.09 15.85
N ILE A 96 -25.97 2.08 15.98
CA ILE A 96 -25.57 2.63 17.28
C ILE A 96 -26.67 3.55 17.85
N LEU A 97 -27.41 4.22 16.98
CA LEU A 97 -28.46 5.16 17.35
C LEU A 97 -29.83 4.50 17.62
N SER A 98 -30.02 3.25 17.19
CA SER A 98 -31.22 2.42 17.45
C SER A 98 -31.15 1.69 18.78
#